data_AF-A0A178DHF5-F1
#
_entry.id   AF-A0A178DHF5-F1
#
_cell.length_a   1.000
_cell.length_b   1.000
_cell.length_c   1.000
_cell.angle_alpha   90.00
_cell.angle_beta   90.00
_cell.angle_gamma   90.00
#
_symmetry.space_group_name_H-M   'P 1'
#
loop_
_entity.id
_entity.type
_entity.pdbx_description
1 polymer ?
#
loop_
_entity_poly.entity_id
_entity_poly.type
_entity_poly.pdbx_seq_one_letter_code
_entity_poly.pdbx_strand_id
1 'polypeptide(L)' 'MSNFGGAGLGQKVQKPNPPERGSFPLDHDGECKSIMLSYLRCIKSHRGTNDPECRNLSKSYLSCRMDRYV' A
#
# COMPACT_ATOMS: atom_id res chain seq x y z
N MET A 1 10.15 28.05 -8.91
CA MET A 1 9.76 27.84 -10.32
C MET A 1 10.75 26.91 -10.97
N SER A 2 10.41 25.63 -11.16
CA SER A 2 10.98 24.77 -12.21
C SER A 2 10.00 23.65 -12.49
N ASN A 3 9.17 23.88 -13.49
CA ASN A 3 8.28 22.91 -14.12
C ASN A 3 9.11 22.09 -15.11
N PHE A 4 9.14 20.76 -14.97
CA PHE A 4 9.45 19.87 -16.09
C PHE A 4 8.60 18.61 -15.97
N GLY A 5 7.38 18.69 -16.51
CA GLY A 5 6.75 17.53 -17.12
C GLY A 5 7.55 17.10 -18.35
N GLY A 6 7.67 15.79 -18.57
CA GLY A 6 8.34 15.24 -19.73
C GLY A 6 7.95 13.78 -19.99
N ALA A 7 7.04 13.60 -20.96
CA ALA A 7 6.89 12.47 -21.88
C ALA A 7 7.25 11.03 -21.42
N GLY A 8 6.22 10.22 -21.16
CA GLY A 8 5.81 9.14 -22.07
C GLY A 8 6.85 8.18 -22.69
N LEU A 9 7.90 7.76 -21.98
CA LEU A 9 8.78 6.67 -22.42
C LEU A 9 8.79 5.58 -21.34
N GLY A 10 8.27 4.40 -21.70
CA GLY A 10 8.03 3.28 -20.80
C GLY A 10 9.18 3.01 -19.84
N GLN A 11 8.91 3.17 -18.55
CA GLN A 11 9.83 2.73 -17.52
C GLN A 11 10.04 1.23 -17.73
N LYS A 12 11.24 0.84 -18.17
CA LYS A 12 11.64 -0.56 -18.15
C LYS A 12 11.41 -1.05 -16.73
N VAL A 13 10.48 -1.98 -16.56
CA VAL A 13 10.25 -2.65 -15.28
C VAL A 13 11.47 -3.55 -15.06
N GLN A 14 12.56 -2.95 -14.58
CA GLN A 14 13.70 -3.69 -14.08
C GLN A 14 13.20 -4.43 -12.84
N LYS A 15 13.25 -5.77 -12.87
CA LYS A 15 13.03 -6.58 -11.66
C LYS A 15 14.17 -6.21 -10.71
N PRO A 16 13.89 -5.53 -9.59
CA PRO A 16 14.93 -5.21 -8.62
C PRO A 16 15.49 -6.51 -8.04
N ASN A 17 16.81 -6.56 -7.81
CA ASN A 17 17.38 -7.67 -7.06
C ASN A 17 16.95 -7.51 -5.59
N PRO A 18 16.40 -8.54 -4.92
CA PRO A 18 16.10 -8.43 -3.50
C PRO A 18 17.36 -8.06 -2.69
N PRO A 19 17.32 -7.11 -1.72
CA PRO A 19 16.23 -6.26 -1.29
C PRO A 19 16.43 -4.80 -1.71
N GLU A 20 16.72 -4.50 -2.98
CA GLU A 20 16.91 -3.12 -3.46
C GLU A 20 15.70 -2.19 -3.20
N ARG A 21 14.52 -2.75 -2.87
CA ARG A 21 13.31 -2.00 -2.49
C ARG A 21 12.74 -2.30 -1.10
N GLY A 22 13.45 -3.06 -0.26
CA GLY A 22 12.94 -3.53 1.02
C GLY A 22 11.75 -4.50 0.85
N SER A 23 11.83 -5.70 1.42
CA SER A 23 10.65 -6.57 1.48
C SER A 23 9.69 -5.97 2.50
N PHE A 24 8.62 -5.31 2.03
CA PHE A 24 7.52 -4.95 2.92
C PHE A 24 7.07 -6.24 3.62
N PRO A 25 6.98 -6.26 4.97
CA PRO A 25 6.66 -7.47 5.71
C PRO A 25 5.39 -8.12 5.16
N LEU A 26 5.54 -9.33 4.62
CA LEU A 26 4.41 -10.08 4.10
C LEU A 26 3.66 -10.64 5.31
N ASP A 27 2.37 -10.31 5.40
CA ASP A 27 1.46 -10.86 6.40
C ASP A 27 1.15 -12.32 6.03
N HIS A 28 2.10 -13.23 6.28
CA HIS A 28 2.03 -14.63 5.89
C HIS A 28 0.93 -15.39 6.64
N ASP A 29 0.82 -15.15 7.95
CA ASP A 29 -0.17 -15.81 8.81
C ASP A 29 -1.54 -15.12 8.78
N GLY A 30 -1.66 -13.98 8.09
CA GLY A 30 -2.92 -13.27 7.90
C GLY A 30 -3.45 -12.62 9.18
N GLU A 31 -2.58 -12.24 10.11
CA GLU A 31 -2.96 -11.60 11.37
C GLU A 31 -3.66 -10.25 11.13
N CYS A 32 -3.28 -9.55 10.06
CA CYS A 32 -3.83 -8.24 9.70
C CYS A 32 -5.00 -8.33 8.70
N LYS A 33 -5.44 -9.54 8.33
CA LYS A 33 -6.49 -9.79 7.33
C LYS A 33 -7.83 -9.15 7.70
N SER A 34 -8.19 -9.11 8.99
CA SER A 34 -9.45 -8.49 9.46
C SER A 34 -9.51 -6.99 9.16
N ILE A 35 -8.40 -6.28 9.37
CA ILE A 35 -8.26 -4.85 9.12
C ILE A 35 -8.23 -4.60 7.61
N MET A 36 -7.49 -5.44 6.85
CA MET A 36 -7.48 -5.40 5.39
C MET A 36 -8.89 -5.51 4.81
N LEU A 37 -9.69 -6.48 5.26
CA LEU A 37 -11.07 -6.65 4.80
C LEU A 37 -11.96 -5.45 5.14
N SER A 38 -11.70 -4.78 6.25
CA SER A 38 -12.43 -3.57 6.65
C SER A 38 -12.06 -2.38 5.75
N TYR A 39 -10.77 -2.21 5.47
CA TYR A 39 -10.27 -1.22 4.51
C TYR A 39 -10.85 -1.44 3.10
N LEU A 40 -10.83 -2.68 2.60
CA LEU A 40 -11.38 -3.00 1.28
C LEU A 40 -12.89 -2.77 1.20
N ARG A 41 -13.63 -3.08 2.26
CA ARG A 41 -15.06 -2.76 2.35
C ARG A 41 -15.30 -1.25 2.29
N CYS A 42 -14.49 -0.46 3.02
CA CYS A 42 -14.57 1.00 2.97
C CYS A 42 -14.31 1.53 1.55
N ILE A 43 -13.21 1.14 0.92
CA ILE A 43 -12.93 1.58 -0.46
C ILE A 43 -14.08 1.20 -1.41
N LYS A 44 -14.67 0.00 -1.24
CA LYS A 44 -15.81 -0.43 -2.06
C LYS A 44 -17.07 0.41 -1.82
N SER A 45 -17.38 0.78 -0.58
CA SER A 45 -18.54 1.65 -0.28
C SER A 45 -18.35 3.07 -0.82
N HIS A 46 -17.11 3.53 -0.86
CA HIS A 46 -16.71 4.83 -1.38
C HIS A 46 -16.40 4.82 -2.89
N ARG A 47 -16.91 3.87 -3.67
CA ARG A 47 -16.71 3.81 -5.15
C ARG A 47 -15.23 3.85 -5.58
N GLY A 48 -14.33 3.33 -4.75
CA GLY A 48 -12.90 3.34 -5.03
C GLY A 48 -12.17 4.61 -4.60
N THR A 49 -12.85 5.63 -4.02
CA THR A 49 -12.18 6.82 -3.53
C THR A 49 -11.52 6.59 -2.18
N ASN A 50 -10.36 7.23 -2.01
CA ASN A 50 -9.59 7.15 -0.78
C ASN A 50 -10.08 8.19 0.22
N ASP A 51 -11.29 7.98 0.71
CA ASP A 51 -11.93 8.88 1.67
C ASP A 51 -11.19 8.88 3.04
N PRO A 52 -11.31 9.97 3.83
CA PRO A 52 -10.61 10.10 5.11
C PRO A 52 -10.86 8.95 6.08
N GLU A 53 -12.06 8.38 6.10
CA GLU A 53 -12.39 7.21 6.90
C GLU A 53 -11.60 5.97 6.46
N CYS A 54 -11.47 5.74 5.15
CA CYS A 54 -10.70 4.63 4.60
C CYS A 54 -9.19 4.82 4.82
N ARG A 55 -8.70 6.07 4.93
CA ARG A 55 -7.29 6.36 5.28
C ARG A 55 -6.93 5.91 6.69
N ASN A 56 -7.85 6.04 7.64
CA ASN A 56 -7.60 5.55 8.99
C ASN A 56 -7.46 4.01 9.00
N LEU A 57 -8.33 3.32 8.26
CA LEU A 57 -8.25 1.86 8.10
C LEU A 57 -6.98 1.41 7.37
N SER A 58 -6.54 2.15 6.35
CA SER A 58 -5.29 1.84 5.64
C SER A 58 -4.07 2.03 6.54
N LYS A 59 -4.05 3.08 7.36
CA LYS A 59 -3.00 3.32 8.36
C LYS A 59 -2.95 2.19 9.38
N SER A 60 -4.08 1.79 9.94
CA SER A 60 -4.15 0.67 10.88
C SER A 60 -3.67 -0.65 10.25
N TYR A 61 -4.03 -0.92 9.00
CA TYR A 61 -3.57 -2.11 8.29
C TYR A 61 -2.06 -2.09 8.03
N LEU A 62 -1.50 -0.93 7.69
CA LEU A 62 -0.06 -0.75 7.50
C LEU A 62 0.70 -0.89 8.82
N SER A 63 0.22 -0.25 9.90
CA SER A 63 0.81 -0.37 11.24
C SER A 63 0.83 -1.81 11.72
N CYS A 64 -0.28 -2.55 11.57
CA CYS A 64 -0.34 -3.96 11.93
C CYS A 64 0.78 -4.78 11.27
N ARG A 65 1.09 -4.53 9.99
CA ARG A 65 2.15 -5.25 9.28
C ARG A 65 3.57 -4.83 9.69
N MET A 66 3.74 -3.61 10.22
CA MET A 66 5.03 -3.15 10.75
C MET A 66 5.27 -3.67 12.17
N ASP A 67 4.24 -3.69 13.02
CA ASP A 67 4.36 -4.10 14.42
C ASP A 67 4.62 -5.61 14.57
N ARG A 68 4.27 -6.41 13.55
CA ARG A 68 4.53 -7.85 13.48
C ARG A 68 5.84 -8.20 12.77
N TYR A 69 6.62 -7.19 12.41
CA TYR A 69 8.01 -7.35 11.98
C TYR A 69 8.90 -7.37 13.23
N VAL A 70 8.98 -8.52 13.88
CA VAL A 70 9.93 -8.81 14.97
C VAL A 70 10.78 -10.00 14.57
#